data_AF-A0AAE3D9J8-F1
#
_entry.id   AF-A0AAE3D9J8-F1
#
_cell.length_a   1.000
_cell.length_b   1.000
_cell.length_c   1.000
_cell.angle_alpha   90.00
_cell.angle_beta   90.00
_cell.angle_gamma   90.00
#
_symmetry.space_group_name_H-M   'P 1'
#
loop_
_entity.id
_entity.type
_entity.pdbx_description
1 polymer ?
#
loop_
_entity_poly.entity_id
_entity_poly.type
_entity_poly.pdbx_seq_one_letter_code
_entity_poly.pdbx_strand_id
1 'polypeptide(L)'
;MCKKFTPDELNKMDHEAKNDVIYQMQDRLDRLEQNYENLVEQVRLANQQRFGRHTEKLDDIAGQLSFFNEAEANYDEKAKEPTVEEVIDSSRKMPRKPKKKGQREEDLKDFSQEVIPHDIPEQELNEAFGEGN
;
A
#
# COMPACT_ATOMS: atom_id res chain seq x y z
N MET A 1 20.76 37.66 9.15
CA MET A 1 19.36 37.64 9.64
C MET A 1 18.71 38.97 9.28
N CYS A 2 17.44 39.02 8.82
CA CYS A 2 16.79 40.32 8.61
C CYS A 2 16.73 41.08 9.93
N LYS A 3 17.04 42.37 9.83
CA LYS A 3 16.76 43.33 10.89
C LYS A 3 15.23 43.41 11.06
N LYS A 4 14.73 43.12 12.25
CA LYS A 4 13.33 43.36 12.60
C LYS A 4 13.24 44.79 13.10
N PHE A 5 12.38 45.59 12.49
CA PHE A 5 12.13 46.95 12.93
C PHE A 5 10.94 46.96 13.89
N THR A 6 11.06 47.75 14.95
CA THR A 6 9.94 48.06 15.84
C THR A 6 9.00 49.09 15.19
N PRO A 7 7.73 49.16 15.61
CA PRO A 7 6.80 50.17 15.09
C PRO A 7 7.31 51.60 15.26
N ASP A 8 7.98 51.90 16.38
CA ASP A 8 8.54 53.23 16.67
C ASP A 8 9.73 53.57 15.78
N GLU A 9 10.56 52.59 15.42
CA GLU A 9 11.65 52.77 14.46
C GLU A 9 11.09 53.01 13.05
N LEU A 10 10.10 52.23 12.63
CA LEU A 10 9.43 52.42 11.35
C LEU A 10 8.77 53.81 11.28
N ASN A 11 8.08 54.25 12.33
CA ASN A 11 7.40 55.55 12.32
C ASN A 11 8.38 56.74 12.21
N LYS A 12 9.63 56.57 12.65
CA LYS A 12 10.69 57.59 12.54
C LYS A 12 11.42 57.59 11.19
N MET A 13 11.27 56.54 10.38
CA MET A 13 11.91 56.45 9.06
C MET A 13 11.20 57.34 8.03
N ASP A 14 11.98 57.84 7.08
CA ASP A 14 11.46 58.52 5.90
C ASP A 14 10.70 57.54 4.98
N HIS A 15 9.95 58.10 4.02
CA HIS A 15 9.17 57.28 3.10
C HIS A 15 10.05 56.44 2.17
N GLU A 16 11.20 56.96 1.73
CA GLU A 16 12.11 56.23 0.84
C GLU A 16 12.74 55.02 1.53
N ALA A 17 13.26 55.16 2.76
CA ALA A 17 13.83 54.01 3.47
C ALA A 17 12.77 52.96 3.83
N LYS A 18 11.50 53.35 4.04
CA LYS A 18 10.40 52.38 4.20
C LYS A 18 10.18 51.57 2.93
N ASN A 19 10.20 52.22 1.77
CA ASN A 19 10.05 51.54 0.48
C ASN A 19 11.21 50.57 0.25
N ASP A 20 12.45 50.97 0.53
CA ASP A 20 13.63 50.11 0.41
C ASP A 20 13.53 48.87 1.31
N VAL A 21 13.07 49.04 2.56
CA VAL A 21 12.83 47.92 3.46
C VAL A 21 11.76 46.98 2.91
N ILE A 22 10.66 47.53 2.36
CA ILE A 22 9.60 46.71 1.75
C ILE A 22 10.14 45.91 0.57
N TYR A 23 10.89 46.53 -0.35
CA TYR A 23 11.50 45.82 -1.48
C TYR A 23 12.46 44.71 -1.02
N GLN A 24 13.31 44.99 -0.03
CA GLN A 24 14.20 43.97 0.54
C GLN A 24 13.42 42.79 1.17
N MET A 25 12.27 43.07 1.79
CA MET A 25 11.41 42.03 2.36
C MET A 25 10.72 41.20 1.27
N GLN A 26 10.28 41.83 0.18
CA GLN A 26 9.72 41.14 -0.99
C GLN A 26 10.75 40.21 -1.63
N ASP A 27 11.94 40.71 -1.97
CA ASP A 27 13.02 39.90 -2.54
C ASP A 27 13.38 38.70 -1.67
N ARG A 28 13.34 38.89 -0.34
CA ARG A 28 13.63 37.82 0.60
C ARG A 28 12.51 36.79 0.68
N LEU A 29 11.25 37.21 0.61
CA LEU A 29 10.10 36.30 0.54
C LEU A 29 10.15 35.47 -0.74
N ASP A 30 10.39 36.09 -1.89
CA ASP A 30 10.50 35.40 -3.18
C ASP A 30 11.61 34.35 -3.16
N ARG A 31 12.79 34.71 -2.63
CA ARG A 31 13.90 33.76 -2.45
C ARG A 31 13.55 32.63 -1.48
N LEU A 32 12.78 32.92 -0.43
CA LEU A 32 12.39 31.90 0.55
C LEU A 32 11.40 30.91 -0.07
N GLU A 33 10.45 31.40 -0.84
CA GLU A 33 9.48 30.59 -1.58
C GLU A 33 10.18 29.68 -2.59
N GLN A 34 11.07 30.24 -3.41
CA GLN A 34 11.88 29.43 -4.34
C GLN A 34 12.71 28.36 -3.62
N ASN A 35 13.33 28.69 -2.48
CA ASN A 35 14.09 27.72 -1.71
C ASN A 35 13.20 26.62 -1.11
N TYR A 36 11.97 26.97 -0.69
CA TYR A 36 11.00 26.02 -0.19
C TYR A 36 10.57 25.03 -1.27
N GLU A 37 10.20 25.53 -2.47
CA GLU A 37 9.86 24.69 -3.62
C GLU A 37 11.03 23.77 -4.01
N ASN A 38 12.25 24.31 -4.09
CA ASN A 38 13.45 23.53 -4.38
C ASN A 38 13.68 22.43 -3.34
N LEU A 39 13.46 22.72 -2.05
CA LEU A 39 13.63 21.74 -0.98
C LEU A 39 12.58 20.62 -1.08
N VAL A 40 11.32 20.97 -1.37
CA VAL A 40 10.25 19.99 -1.57
C VAL A 40 10.58 19.06 -2.75
N GLU A 41 11.07 19.63 -3.86
CA GLU A 41 11.49 18.84 -5.01
C GLU A 41 12.70 17.94 -4.71
N GLN A 42 13.69 18.43 -3.96
CA GLN A 42 14.82 17.61 -3.51
C GLN A 42 14.35 16.43 -2.65
N VAL A 43 13.42 16.65 -1.72
CA VAL A 43 12.86 15.59 -0.89
C VAL A 43 12.10 14.57 -1.76
N ARG A 44 11.31 15.05 -2.72
CA ARG A 44 10.58 14.19 -3.67
C ARG A 44 11.55 13.32 -4.47
N LEU A 45 12.60 13.91 -5.04
CA LEU A 45 13.62 13.21 -5.82
C LEU A 45 14.41 12.22 -4.97
N ALA A 46 14.83 12.61 -3.75
CA ALA A 46 15.54 11.72 -2.84
C ALA A 46 14.68 10.52 -2.41
N ASN A 47 13.39 10.74 -2.16
CA ASN A 47 12.44 9.66 -1.87
C ASN A 47 12.26 8.73 -3.07
N GLN A 48 12.11 9.29 -4.28
CA GLN A 48 12.03 8.49 -5.51
C GLN A 48 13.31 7.69 -5.75
N GLN A 49 14.49 8.23 -5.44
CA GLN A 49 15.75 7.52 -5.59
C GLN A 49 15.94 6.40 -4.54
N ARG A 50 15.41 6.59 -3.32
CA ARG A 50 15.53 5.59 -2.25
C ARG A 50 14.45 4.51 -2.28
N PHE A 51 13.26 4.85 -2.74
CA PHE A 51 12.06 4.00 -2.65
C PHE A 51 11.26 3.94 -3.96
N GLY A 52 11.86 4.33 -5.08
CA GLY A 52 11.21 4.26 -6.39
C GLY A 52 11.21 2.85 -6.96
N ARG A 53 10.38 2.61 -7.98
CA ARG A 53 10.27 1.30 -8.67
C ARG A 53 11.60 0.66 -9.06
N HIS A 54 12.64 1.44 -9.34
CA HIS A 54 13.96 0.88 -9.68
C HIS A 54 14.68 0.26 -8.48
N THR A 55 14.36 0.66 -7.23
CA THR A 55 14.92 0.03 -6.02
C THR A 55 14.20 -1.26 -5.66
N GLU A 56 13.00 -1.48 -6.22
CA GLU A 56 12.26 -2.75 -6.10
C GLU A 56 12.79 -3.82 -7.06
N LYS A 57 13.57 -3.43 -8.08
CA LYS A 57 14.23 -4.37 -8.98
C LYS A 57 15.41 -5.01 -8.26
N LEU A 58 15.31 -6.32 -8.06
CA LEU A 58 16.40 -7.18 -7.59
C LEU A 58 17.38 -7.46 -8.74
N ASP A 59 17.97 -6.43 -9.34
CA ASP A 59 19.17 -6.65 -10.15
C ASP A 59 20.20 -7.33 -9.22
N ASP A 60 20.87 -8.37 -9.71
CA ASP A 60 21.69 -9.30 -8.93
C ASP A 60 22.40 -8.61 -7.76
N ILE A 61 21.88 -8.82 -6.54
CA ILE A 61 22.49 -8.27 -5.33
C ILE A 61 23.90 -8.85 -5.27
N ALA A 62 24.91 -7.98 -5.40
CA ALA A 62 26.30 -8.40 -5.50
C ALA A 62 26.69 -9.34 -4.34
N GLY A 63 26.97 -10.60 -4.66
CA GLY A 63 27.35 -11.63 -3.69
C GLY A 63 26.21 -12.53 -3.18
N GLN A 64 24.95 -12.26 -3.53
CA GLN A 64 23.82 -13.14 -3.23
C GLN A 64 23.56 -14.07 -4.43
N LEU A 65 23.67 -15.38 -4.23
CA LEU A 65 23.24 -16.34 -5.25
C LEU A 65 21.71 -16.36 -5.34
N SER A 66 21.20 -16.09 -6.55
CA SER A 66 19.77 -16.20 -6.89
C SER A 66 19.35 -17.65 -7.10
N PHE A 67 19.08 -18.37 -6.02
CA PHE A 67 18.62 -19.78 -6.10
C PHE A 67 17.13 -19.92 -6.47
N PHE A 68 16.32 -18.89 -6.24
CA PHE A 68 14.86 -18.94 -6.37
C PHE A 68 14.27 -17.76 -7.17
N ASN A 69 15.07 -17.09 -8.02
CA ASN A 69 14.61 -15.93 -8.81
C ASN A 69 13.93 -16.33 -10.14
N GLU A 70 13.61 -17.61 -10.35
CA GLU A 70 13.14 -18.14 -11.63
C GLU A 70 11.87 -17.43 -12.14
N ALA A 71 10.92 -17.13 -11.26
CA ALA A 71 9.67 -16.46 -11.65
C ALA A 71 9.91 -15.03 -12.15
N GLU A 72 10.88 -14.32 -11.56
CA GLU A 72 11.21 -12.93 -11.87
C GLU A 72 12.12 -12.85 -13.10
N ALA A 73 13.04 -13.80 -13.27
CA ALA A 73 13.86 -13.94 -14.46
C ALA A 73 13.07 -14.31 -15.73
N ASN A 74 11.99 -15.07 -15.56
CA ASN A 74 11.10 -15.47 -16.66
C ASN A 74 9.89 -14.52 -16.84
N TYR A 75 9.79 -13.46 -16.04
CA TYR A 75 8.70 -12.50 -16.14
C TYR A 75 8.87 -11.60 -17.38
N ASP A 76 7.82 -11.55 -18.22
CA ASP A 76 7.73 -10.62 -19.35
C ASP A 76 6.49 -9.72 -19.16
N GLU A 77 6.71 -8.43 -18.90
CA GLU A 77 5.66 -7.42 -18.70
C GLU A 77 4.77 -7.24 -19.94
N LYS A 78 5.22 -7.64 -21.12
CA LYS A 78 4.46 -7.56 -22.38
C LYS A 78 3.68 -8.83 -22.69
N ALA A 79 3.93 -9.92 -21.99
CA ALA A 79 3.20 -11.16 -22.17
C ALA A 79 1.80 -11.04 -21.56
N LYS A 80 0.79 -11.51 -22.29
CA LYS A 80 -0.59 -11.56 -21.79
C LYS A 80 -0.68 -12.66 -20.73
N GLU A 81 -1.34 -12.38 -19.61
CA GLU A 81 -1.58 -13.39 -18.58
C GLU A 81 -2.32 -14.60 -19.17
N PRO A 82 -1.79 -15.82 -18.99
CA PRO A 82 -2.42 -17.04 -19.48
C PRO A 82 -3.72 -17.31 -18.73
N THR A 83 -4.72 -17.80 -19.45
CA THR A 83 -6.02 -18.17 -18.88
C THR A 83 -5.93 -19.49 -18.11
N VAL A 84 -6.87 -19.73 -17.17
CA VAL A 84 -6.87 -20.95 -16.33
C VAL A 84 -6.88 -22.24 -17.16
N GLU A 85 -7.47 -22.21 -18.36
CA GLU A 85 -7.51 -23.33 -19.30
C GLU A 85 -6.17 -23.61 -19.98
N GLU A 86 -5.29 -22.60 -20.11
CA GLU A 86 -3.95 -22.72 -20.69
C GLU A 86 -2.91 -23.15 -19.64
N VAL A 87 -3.08 -22.74 -18.38
CA VAL A 87 -2.17 -23.09 -17.26
C VAL A 87 -2.35 -24.54 -16.82
N ILE A 88 -3.59 -25.03 -16.81
CA ILE A 88 -3.88 -26.41 -16.50
C ILE A 88 -3.75 -27.19 -17.80
N ASP A 89 -2.65 -27.95 -17.94
CA ASP A 89 -2.52 -28.93 -19.02
C ASP A 89 -3.78 -29.81 -19.04
N SER A 90 -4.64 -29.55 -20.02
CA SER A 90 -5.95 -30.18 -20.16
C SER A 90 -5.83 -31.69 -20.37
N SER A 91 -4.63 -32.16 -20.74
CA SER A 91 -4.29 -33.58 -20.81
C SER A 91 -4.02 -34.24 -19.44
N ARG A 92 -3.64 -33.46 -18.41
CA ARG A 92 -3.27 -33.97 -17.08
C ARG A 92 -4.35 -33.78 -16.01
N LYS A 93 -5.15 -32.71 -16.07
CA LYS A 93 -6.25 -32.47 -15.12
C LYS A 93 -7.43 -31.80 -15.81
N MET A 94 -8.55 -32.50 -15.89
CA MET A 94 -9.80 -31.86 -16.32
C MET A 94 -10.19 -30.79 -15.29
N PRO A 95 -10.54 -29.56 -15.72
CA PRO A 95 -11.02 -28.53 -14.81
C PRO A 95 -12.24 -29.05 -14.05
N ARG A 96 -12.21 -28.92 -12.71
CA ARG A 96 -13.31 -29.38 -11.87
C ARG A 96 -14.56 -28.58 -12.23
N LYS A 97 -15.62 -29.27 -12.65
CA LYS A 97 -16.90 -28.64 -12.93
C LYS A 97 -17.40 -27.90 -11.67
N PRO A 98 -17.93 -26.68 -11.82
CA PRO A 98 -18.50 -25.94 -10.69
C PRO A 98 -19.65 -26.75 -10.08
N LYS A 99 -19.72 -26.78 -8.74
CA LYS A 99 -20.79 -27.50 -8.02
C LYS A 99 -22.14 -26.85 -8.32
N LYS A 100 -23.14 -27.66 -8.63
CA LYS A 100 -24.52 -27.19 -8.83
C LYS A 100 -25.22 -27.03 -7.47
N LYS A 101 -26.12 -26.05 -7.34
CA LYS A 101 -26.96 -25.90 -6.15
C LYS A 101 -27.80 -27.18 -5.97
N GLY A 102 -27.75 -27.78 -4.77
CA GLY A 102 -28.44 -29.04 -4.46
C GLY A 102 -27.66 -30.33 -4.77
N GLN A 103 -26.54 -30.26 -5.50
CA GLN A 103 -25.76 -31.45 -5.89
C GLN A 103 -25.31 -32.28 -4.69
N ARG A 104 -24.92 -31.62 -3.58
CA ARG A 104 -24.48 -32.32 -2.37
C ARG A 104 -25.61 -33.15 -1.73
N GLU A 105 -26.84 -32.65 -1.76
CA GLU A 105 -27.99 -33.34 -1.17
C GLU A 105 -28.41 -34.53 -2.04
N GLU A 106 -28.38 -34.37 -3.36
CA GLU A 106 -28.61 -35.47 -4.31
C GLU A 106 -27.54 -36.57 -4.17
N ASP A 107 -26.27 -36.19 -4.12
CA ASP A 107 -25.14 -37.13 -3.99
C ASP A 107 -25.19 -37.91 -2.66
N LEU A 108 -25.78 -37.34 -1.60
CA LEU A 108 -25.84 -37.94 -0.26
C LEU A 108 -27.16 -38.67 0.03
N LYS A 109 -28.17 -38.59 -0.84
CA LYS A 109 -29.53 -39.12 -0.61
C LYS A 109 -29.57 -40.64 -0.40
N ASP A 110 -28.71 -41.37 -1.11
CA ASP A 110 -28.71 -42.84 -1.11
C ASP A 110 -27.78 -43.44 -0.04
N PHE A 111 -27.08 -42.60 0.73
CA PHE A 111 -26.20 -43.04 1.79
C PHE A 111 -26.93 -43.13 3.13
N SER A 112 -26.61 -44.16 3.92
CA SER A 112 -27.09 -44.28 5.30
C SER A 112 -26.55 -43.12 6.14
N GLN A 113 -27.43 -42.32 6.72
CA GLN A 113 -27.07 -41.21 7.59
C GLN A 113 -27.39 -41.57 9.04
N GLU A 114 -26.36 -41.56 9.89
CA GLU A 114 -26.54 -41.61 11.35
C GLU A 114 -26.45 -40.18 11.89
N VAL A 115 -27.51 -39.73 12.56
CA VAL A 115 -27.52 -38.43 13.25
C VAL A 115 -27.08 -38.67 14.68
N ILE A 116 -25.91 -38.17 15.04
CA ILE A 116 -25.39 -38.18 16.42
C ILE A 116 -25.78 -36.84 17.05
N PRO A 117 -26.72 -36.81 18.01
CA PRO A 117 -27.02 -35.58 18.74
C PRO A 117 -25.82 -35.22 19.61
N HIS A 118 -25.40 -33.96 19.55
CA HIS A 118 -24.33 -33.41 20.37
C HIS A 118 -24.87 -32.36 21.37
N ASP A 119 -26.17 -32.42 21.67
CA ASP A 119 -26.79 -31.51 22.61
C ASP A 119 -26.27 -31.80 24.03
N ILE A 120 -25.86 -30.73 24.70
CA ILE A 120 -25.39 -30.74 26.09
C ILE A 120 -26.56 -30.28 26.95
N PRO A 121 -26.78 -30.86 28.15
CA PRO A 121 -27.84 -30.40 29.04
C PRO A 121 -27.67 -28.91 29.39
N GLU A 122 -28.78 -28.19 29.50
CA GLU A 122 -28.82 -26.75 29.76
C GLU A 122 -28.01 -26.34 31.01
N GLN A 123 -27.92 -27.24 31.99
CA GLN A 123 -27.10 -27.05 33.19
C GLN A 123 -25.61 -26.94 32.89
N GLU A 124 -25.04 -27.89 32.13
CA GLU A 124 -23.63 -27.85 31.73
C GLU A 124 -23.35 -26.68 30.76
N LEU A 125 -24.34 -26.32 29.93
CA LEU A 125 -24.25 -25.15 29.06
C LEU A 125 -24.20 -23.84 29.87
N ASN A 126 -25.06 -23.70 30.87
CA ASN A 126 -25.10 -22.54 31.75
C ASN A 126 -23.87 -22.46 32.67
N GLU A 127 -23.29 -23.59 33.08
CA GLU A 127 -22.02 -23.63 33.82
C GLU A 127 -20.83 -23.18 32.96
N ALA A 128 -20.79 -23.58 31.69
CA ALA A 128 -19.70 -23.22 30.79
C ALA A 128 -19.81 -21.79 30.24
N PHE A 129 -21.02 -21.30 29.96
CA PHE A 129 -21.26 -20.04 29.24
C PHE A 129 -22.05 -18.99 30.03
N GLY A 130 -22.70 -19.32 31.15
CA GLY A 130 -23.53 -18.41 31.93
C GLY A 130 -24.99 -18.34 31.46
N GLU A 131 -25.90 -18.05 32.40
CA GLU A 131 -27.35 -17.99 32.15
C GLU A 131 -27.71 -16.74 31.32
N GLY A 132 -28.31 -16.92 30.14
CA GLY A 132 -28.81 -15.82 29.29
C GLY A 132 -27.86 -15.30 28.21
N ASN A 133 -26.84 -16.07 27.82
CA ASN A 133 -26.11 -15.88 26.56
C ASN A 133 -26.83 -16.50 25.37
#